data_AF-A0A7J3EPG3-F1
#
_entry.id   AF-A0A7J3EPG3-F1
#
_cell.length_a   1.000
_cell.length_b   1.000
_cell.length_c   1.000
_cell.angle_alpha   90.00
_cell.angle_beta   90.00
_cell.angle_gamma   90.00
#
_symmetry.space_group_name_H-M   'P 1'
#
loop_
_entity.id
_entity.type
_entity.pdbx_description
1 polymer ?
#
loop_
_entity_poly.entity_id
_entity_poly.type
_entity_poly.pdbx_seq_one_letter_code
_entity_poly.pdbx_strand_id
1 'polypeptide(L)'
;MAGRLLNCSSLDRNSYDLLVVGAGIFGLASAYHYAKRTSGKILVIDSLDGPGQGNTAKSVGGFRKGLFTSNLNRILSESTASFFMDLQASGYDLGLTQVGYLVLLDVEHYEKYIDMIGPILREEYARLLTPTELARTIPFMNLKFSGDEEAEIVGLKDVAAALYSPFSGYIDVEKLINYYYEELVNAGVEFLFNTKVEKLVLSPVSSIGHPREPLAWQAKKFVGVETRSGLMEADKILLASGAWINELLDPVGIDAHVKPKKRQIFSMHVTDDLRDFFNVEGLNPYSTLPMTFIPRGPFVAPRVRDRSIWIGMSDDIGRPWKI
;
A
#
# COMPACT_ATOMS: atom_id res chain seq x y z
N MET A 1 -4.49 26.85 2.87
CA MET A 1 -4.97 27.28 4.19
C MET A 1 -4.46 26.28 5.21
N ALA A 2 -3.71 26.73 6.20
CA ALA A 2 -3.10 25.85 7.19
C ALA A 2 -4.18 25.18 8.05
N GLY A 3 -4.25 23.85 8.03
CA GLY A 3 -4.96 23.08 9.04
C GLY A 3 -4.51 23.53 10.43
N ARG A 4 -5.42 23.51 11.40
CA ARG A 4 -5.15 23.95 12.77
C ARG A 4 -4.09 23.02 13.38
N LEU A 5 -2.81 23.38 13.24
CA LEU A 5 -1.71 22.76 13.97
C LEU A 5 -1.94 23.09 15.44
N LEU A 6 -2.49 22.14 16.19
CA LEU A 6 -2.74 22.31 17.61
C LEU A 6 -1.41 22.13 18.33
N ASN A 7 -1.00 23.15 19.08
CA ASN A 7 0.01 22.97 20.12
C ASN A 7 -0.65 22.23 21.28
N CYS A 8 0.08 21.34 21.94
CA CYS A 8 -0.51 20.51 22.99
C CYS A 8 -1.10 21.31 24.18
N SER A 9 -0.71 22.57 24.34
CA SER A 9 -1.24 23.51 25.32
C SER A 9 -2.63 24.09 24.98
N SER A 10 -3.18 23.85 23.78
CA SER A 10 -4.52 24.33 23.36
C SER A 10 -5.58 23.23 23.29
N LEU A 11 -5.26 22.01 23.72
CA LEU A 11 -6.24 20.93 23.82
C LEU A 11 -6.92 21.06 25.19
N ASP A 12 -8.11 21.66 25.23
CA ASP A 12 -9.07 21.40 26.30
C ASP A 12 -9.20 19.88 26.50
N ARG A 13 -9.57 19.41 27.69
CA ARG A 13 -9.86 17.98 27.98
C ARG A 13 -10.93 17.47 27.01
N ASN A 14 -10.51 17.03 25.84
CA ASN A 14 -11.38 16.81 24.70
C ASN A 14 -11.42 15.31 24.44
N SER A 15 -12.54 14.70 24.80
CA SER A 15 -12.90 13.39 24.28
C SER A 15 -13.13 13.52 22.77
N TYR A 16 -12.54 12.60 21.99
CA TYR A 16 -12.76 12.46 20.55
C TYR A 16 -13.73 11.31 20.28
N ASP A 17 -14.62 11.46 19.28
CA ASP A 17 -15.46 10.34 18.84
C ASP A 17 -14.61 9.25 18.15
N LEU A 18 -13.53 9.65 17.48
CA LEU A 18 -12.56 8.76 16.86
C LEU A 18 -11.14 9.33 16.98
N LEU A 19 -10.23 8.55 17.52
CA LEU A 19 -8.79 8.80 17.48
C LEU A 19 -8.12 7.79 16.56
N VAL A 20 -7.41 8.27 15.54
CA VAL A 20 -6.69 7.48 14.55
C VAL A 20 -5.19 7.56 14.80
N VAL A 21 -4.56 6.43 15.09
CA VAL A 21 -3.11 6.34 15.32
C VAL A 21 -2.40 5.95 14.03
N GLY A 22 -1.75 6.93 13.40
CA GLY A 22 -1.01 6.82 12.15
C GLY A 22 -1.68 7.58 11.01
N ALA A 23 -0.98 8.54 10.43
CA ALA A 23 -1.35 9.34 9.27
C ALA A 23 -0.79 8.76 7.96
N GLY A 24 -0.61 7.44 7.88
CA GLY A 24 -0.36 6.71 6.64
C GLY A 24 -1.63 6.48 5.82
N ILE A 25 -1.50 5.79 4.69
CA ILE A 25 -2.63 5.55 3.77
C ILE A 25 -3.85 4.90 4.46
N PHE A 26 -3.63 3.94 5.36
CA PHE A 26 -4.73 3.27 6.07
C PHE A 26 -5.48 4.21 7.02
N GLY A 27 -4.74 5.01 7.79
CA GLY A 27 -5.32 5.93 8.75
C GLY A 27 -6.06 7.07 8.06
N LEU A 28 -5.45 7.69 7.05
CA LEU A 28 -6.05 8.77 6.29
C LEU A 28 -7.29 8.31 5.50
N ALA A 29 -7.21 7.19 4.77
CA ALA A 29 -8.37 6.68 4.03
C ALA A 29 -9.53 6.29 4.96
N SER A 30 -9.20 5.69 6.12
CA SER A 30 -10.21 5.31 7.12
C SER A 30 -10.86 6.53 7.77
N ALA A 31 -10.07 7.53 8.17
CA ALA A 31 -10.56 8.80 8.70
C ALA A 31 -11.46 9.49 7.66
N TYR A 32 -11.04 9.53 6.38
CA TYR A 32 -11.79 10.17 5.31
C TYR A 32 -13.17 9.55 5.12
N HIS A 33 -13.22 8.21 5.04
CA HIS A 33 -14.48 7.51 4.89
C HIS A 33 -15.36 7.55 6.15
N TYR A 34 -14.76 7.67 7.33
CA TYR A 34 -15.49 7.87 8.58
C TYR A 34 -16.09 9.29 8.68
N ALA A 35 -15.31 10.32 8.36
CA ALA A 35 -15.74 11.72 8.33
C ALA A 35 -16.87 11.96 7.32
N LYS A 36 -16.90 11.22 6.21
CA LYS A 36 -18.01 11.28 5.25
C LYS A 36 -19.35 10.73 5.77
N ARG A 37 -19.35 9.98 6.88
CA ARG A 37 -20.52 9.29 7.42
C ARG A 37 -20.95 9.79 8.79
N THR A 38 -20.16 10.66 9.40
CA THR A 38 -20.35 11.11 10.78
C THR A 38 -19.94 12.58 10.90
N SER A 39 -20.51 13.29 11.86
CA SER A 39 -20.09 14.65 12.24
C SER A 39 -19.27 14.64 13.54
N GLY A 40 -18.67 13.49 13.88
CA GLY A 40 -17.93 13.33 15.13
C GLY A 40 -16.60 14.07 15.09
N LYS A 41 -16.07 14.40 16.27
CA LYS A 41 -14.75 14.99 16.47
C LYS A 41 -13.68 13.91 16.26
N ILE A 42 -12.87 14.09 15.22
CA ILE A 42 -11.84 13.13 14.81
C ILE A 42 -10.45 13.74 15.06
N LEU A 43 -9.56 12.97 15.67
CA LEU A 43 -8.13 13.27 15.76
C LEU A 43 -7.33 12.24 15.00
N VAL A 44 -6.40 12.69 14.16
CA VAL A 44 -5.34 11.84 13.58
C VAL A 44 -4.02 12.21 14.22
N ILE A 45 -3.36 11.24 14.86
CA ILE A 45 -2.06 11.41 15.52
C ILE A 45 -0.98 10.62 14.77
N ASP A 46 0.18 11.23 14.55
CA ASP A 46 1.34 10.55 13.96
C ASP A 46 2.64 10.97 14.66
N SER A 47 3.58 10.03 14.74
CA SER A 47 4.92 10.23 15.27
C SER A 47 5.83 11.07 14.38
N LEU A 48 5.55 11.14 13.07
CA LEU A 48 6.32 11.87 12.07
C LEU A 48 5.76 13.29 11.87
N ASP A 49 6.50 14.16 11.17
CA ASP A 49 6.18 15.59 11.08
C ASP A 49 5.16 15.94 9.99
N GLY A 50 4.70 14.96 9.22
CA GLY A 50 3.68 15.12 8.20
C GLY A 50 3.03 13.80 7.76
N PRO A 51 1.98 13.89 6.92
CA PRO A 51 1.21 12.72 6.51
C PRO A 51 2.01 11.82 5.55
N GLY A 52 1.74 10.51 5.58
CA GLY A 52 2.25 9.54 4.61
C GLY A 52 3.74 9.17 4.72
N GLN A 53 4.50 9.74 5.64
CA GLN A 53 5.96 9.61 5.69
C GLN A 53 6.50 8.24 6.15
N GLY A 54 5.62 7.35 6.62
CA GLY A 54 5.97 5.98 6.98
C GLY A 54 6.23 5.09 5.75
N ASN A 55 5.76 3.84 5.80
CA ASN A 55 5.92 2.91 4.67
C ASN A 55 5.14 3.32 3.40
N THR A 56 4.15 4.21 3.54
CA THR A 56 3.39 4.76 2.41
C THR A 56 4.31 5.45 1.40
N ALA A 57 5.17 6.37 1.84
CA ALA A 57 6.15 7.07 1.01
C ALA A 57 7.26 6.17 0.43
N LYS A 58 7.43 4.95 0.97
CA LYS A 58 8.49 4.00 0.55
C LYS A 58 7.99 2.95 -0.46
N SER A 59 6.78 3.11 -0.97
CA SER A 59 6.17 2.15 -1.89
C SER A 59 6.53 2.43 -3.35
N VAL A 60 6.32 1.45 -4.23
CA VAL A 60 6.37 1.66 -5.69
C VAL A 60 5.12 2.43 -6.19
N GLY A 61 4.14 2.72 -5.33
CA GLY A 61 2.90 3.40 -5.74
C GLY A 61 2.10 2.62 -6.78
N GLY A 62 2.35 1.32 -6.94
CA GLY A 62 1.66 0.49 -7.91
C GLY A 62 0.25 0.12 -7.45
N PHE A 63 -0.71 0.14 -8.37
CA PHE A 63 -2.06 -0.36 -8.17
C PHE A 63 -2.41 -1.41 -9.22
N ARG A 64 -3.20 -2.39 -8.79
CA ARG A 64 -3.65 -3.51 -9.62
C ARG A 64 -5.17 -3.51 -9.65
N LYS A 65 -5.77 -3.59 -10.83
CA LYS A 65 -7.21 -3.77 -10.98
C LYS A 65 -7.46 -5.21 -11.43
N GLY A 66 -8.12 -6.02 -10.60
CA GLY A 66 -8.46 -7.40 -10.93
C GLY A 66 -7.33 -8.43 -10.78
N LEU A 67 -6.09 -8.01 -10.54
CA LEU A 67 -4.91 -8.89 -10.63
C LEU A 67 -4.51 -9.53 -9.28
N PHE A 68 -5.43 -10.31 -8.70
CA PHE A 68 -5.20 -11.13 -7.50
C PHE A 68 -5.92 -12.47 -7.56
N THR A 69 -5.26 -13.53 -7.08
CA THR A 69 -5.84 -14.88 -6.97
C THR A 69 -6.88 -14.98 -5.85
N SER A 70 -6.69 -14.23 -4.75
CA SER A 70 -7.69 -14.13 -3.69
C SER A 70 -8.86 -13.25 -4.13
N ASN A 71 -10.08 -13.76 -4.00
CA ASN A 71 -11.30 -13.03 -4.31
C ASN A 71 -11.44 -11.74 -3.49
N LEU A 72 -11.10 -11.78 -2.20
CA LEU A 72 -11.17 -10.61 -1.33
C LEU A 72 -10.19 -9.52 -1.77
N ASN A 73 -8.93 -9.90 -2.05
CA ASN A 73 -7.93 -8.93 -2.53
C ASN A 73 -8.34 -8.35 -3.87
N ARG A 74 -8.95 -9.16 -4.74
CA ARG A 74 -9.45 -8.71 -6.04
C ARG A 74 -10.51 -7.61 -5.88
N ILE A 75 -11.58 -7.88 -5.13
CA ILE A 75 -12.65 -6.91 -4.84
C ILE A 75 -12.10 -5.61 -4.23
N LEU A 76 -11.25 -5.72 -3.20
CA LEU A 76 -10.66 -4.54 -2.55
C LEU A 76 -9.82 -3.72 -3.54
N SER A 77 -8.95 -4.40 -4.31
CA SER A 77 -8.08 -3.74 -5.28
C SER A 77 -8.85 -3.06 -6.42
N GLU A 78 -9.93 -3.69 -6.89
CA GLU A 78 -10.78 -3.14 -7.96
C GLU A 78 -11.54 -1.91 -7.50
N SER A 79 -12.12 -1.96 -6.31
CA SER A 79 -12.83 -0.83 -5.71
C SER A 79 -11.88 0.35 -5.52
N THR A 80 -10.69 0.11 -4.95
CA THR A 80 -9.68 1.16 -4.74
C THR A 80 -9.12 1.70 -6.06
N ALA A 81 -8.82 0.84 -7.04
CA ALA A 81 -8.33 1.28 -8.35
C ALA A 81 -9.38 2.12 -9.10
N SER A 82 -10.66 1.74 -9.01
CA SER A 82 -11.75 2.54 -9.59
C SER A 82 -11.88 3.90 -8.89
N PHE A 83 -11.78 3.94 -7.55
CA PHE A 83 -11.73 5.20 -6.82
C PHE A 83 -10.59 6.12 -7.28
N PHE A 84 -9.38 5.60 -7.51
CA PHE A 84 -8.27 6.40 -8.03
C PHE A 84 -8.54 6.92 -9.45
N MET A 85 -9.12 6.09 -10.31
CA MET A 85 -9.48 6.49 -11.68
C MET A 85 -10.55 7.58 -11.67
N ASP A 86 -11.60 7.41 -10.87
CA ASP A 86 -12.70 8.38 -10.74
C ASP A 86 -12.20 9.71 -10.17
N LEU A 87 -11.30 9.66 -9.18
CA LEU A 87 -10.70 10.86 -8.60
C LEU A 87 -9.79 11.60 -9.60
N GLN A 88 -9.02 10.88 -10.41
CA GLN A 88 -8.26 11.52 -11.49
C GLN A 88 -9.19 12.09 -12.57
N ALA A 89 -10.25 11.37 -12.94
CA ALA A 89 -11.23 11.82 -13.91
C ALA A 89 -12.04 13.03 -13.42
N SER A 90 -12.23 13.19 -12.10
CA SER A 90 -12.89 14.37 -11.52
C SER A 90 -12.01 15.63 -11.52
N GLY A 91 -10.74 15.51 -11.95
CA GLY A 91 -9.80 16.63 -12.09
C GLY A 91 -8.73 16.74 -11.01
N TYR A 92 -8.68 15.83 -10.04
CA TYR A 92 -7.56 15.80 -9.06
C TYR A 92 -6.40 14.97 -9.62
N ASP A 93 -5.27 15.59 -9.94
CA ASP A 93 -4.11 14.87 -10.48
C ASP A 93 -3.49 13.94 -9.43
N LEU A 94 -3.68 12.62 -9.58
CA LEU A 94 -3.05 11.60 -8.74
C LEU A 94 -1.72 11.13 -9.31
N GLY A 95 -1.25 11.69 -10.42
CA GLY A 95 -0.15 11.12 -11.18
C GLY A 95 -0.43 9.71 -11.70
N LEU A 96 -1.72 9.34 -11.79
CA LEU A 96 -2.12 7.99 -12.18
C LEU A 96 -1.71 7.74 -13.63
N THR A 97 -0.91 6.71 -13.82
CA THR A 97 -0.35 6.30 -15.11
C THR A 97 -0.65 4.82 -15.33
N GLN A 98 -1.52 4.50 -16.27
CA GLN A 98 -1.95 3.13 -16.61
C GLN A 98 -0.99 2.48 -17.61
N VAL A 99 0.23 2.18 -17.15
CA VAL A 99 1.22 1.42 -17.96
C VAL A 99 0.88 -0.07 -18.10
N GLY A 100 -0.10 -0.55 -17.34
CA GLY A 100 -0.45 -1.97 -17.26
C GLY A 100 0.52 -2.77 -16.38
N TYR A 101 0.13 -4.01 -16.09
CA TYR A 101 0.96 -5.01 -15.41
C TYR A 101 1.17 -6.21 -16.32
N LEU A 102 2.38 -6.77 -16.32
CA LEU A 102 2.74 -7.96 -17.09
C LEU A 102 3.40 -8.98 -16.17
N VAL A 103 2.71 -10.08 -15.87
CA VAL A 103 3.26 -11.15 -15.03
C VAL A 103 3.73 -12.27 -15.94
N LEU A 104 5.04 -12.42 -16.08
CA LEU A 104 5.64 -13.50 -16.87
C LEU A 104 5.46 -14.83 -16.13
N LEU A 105 5.04 -15.85 -16.88
CA LEU A 105 4.86 -17.21 -16.39
C LEU A 105 5.83 -18.10 -17.18
N ASP A 106 6.82 -18.65 -16.50
CA ASP A 106 7.58 -19.77 -17.07
C ASP A 106 6.72 -21.03 -17.12
N VAL A 107 7.23 -22.08 -17.75
CA VAL A 107 6.53 -23.37 -17.88
C VAL A 107 5.98 -23.91 -16.55
N GLU A 108 6.73 -23.80 -15.45
CA GLU A 108 6.29 -24.31 -14.14
C GLU A 108 5.20 -23.44 -13.51
N HIS A 109 5.39 -22.12 -13.53
CA HIS A 109 4.44 -21.18 -12.96
C HIS A 109 3.15 -21.12 -13.79
N TYR A 110 3.23 -21.32 -15.10
CA TYR A 110 2.06 -21.44 -15.96
C TYR A 110 1.19 -22.64 -15.57
N GLU A 111 1.78 -23.84 -15.53
CA GLU A 111 1.06 -25.06 -15.13
C GLU A 111 0.45 -24.95 -13.73
N LYS A 112 1.18 -24.33 -12.80
CA LYS A 112 0.74 -24.15 -11.42
C LYS A 112 -0.43 -23.17 -11.26
N TYR A 113 -0.46 -22.09 -12.05
CA TYR A 113 -1.38 -20.97 -11.81
C TYR A 113 -2.50 -20.83 -12.84
N ILE A 114 -2.45 -21.53 -13.98
CA ILE A 114 -3.43 -21.36 -15.06
C ILE A 114 -4.88 -21.55 -14.59
N ASP A 115 -5.16 -22.54 -13.74
CA ASP A 115 -6.50 -22.78 -13.20
C ASP A 115 -6.93 -21.68 -12.23
N MET A 116 -5.98 -21.13 -11.46
CA MET A 116 -6.23 -20.08 -10.48
C MET A 116 -6.49 -18.71 -11.12
N ILE A 117 -5.97 -18.45 -12.31
CA ILE A 117 -6.17 -17.18 -13.03
C ILE A 117 -7.44 -17.17 -13.88
N GLY A 118 -8.13 -18.30 -14.03
CA GLY A 118 -9.40 -18.40 -14.77
C GLY A 118 -10.45 -17.35 -14.38
N PRO A 119 -10.72 -17.07 -13.09
CA PRO A 119 -11.60 -15.98 -12.69
C PRO A 119 -11.15 -14.60 -13.17
N ILE A 120 -9.84 -14.32 -13.10
CA ILE A 120 -9.25 -13.04 -13.53
C ILE A 120 -9.47 -12.81 -15.03
N LEU A 121 -9.34 -13.89 -15.83
CA LEU A 121 -9.56 -13.83 -17.28
C LEU A 121 -11.03 -13.62 -17.64
N ARG A 122 -11.97 -14.19 -16.88
CA ARG A 122 -13.41 -14.05 -17.11
C ARG A 122 -13.95 -12.65 -16.83
N GLU A 123 -13.34 -11.94 -15.89
CA GLU A 123 -13.70 -10.56 -15.54
C GLU A 123 -13.11 -9.53 -16.52
N GLU A 124 -12.37 -9.98 -17.55
CA GLU A 124 -11.75 -9.16 -18.61
C GLU A 124 -10.79 -8.07 -18.13
N TYR A 125 -10.35 -8.13 -16.86
CA TYR A 125 -9.32 -7.24 -16.33
C TYR A 125 -7.89 -7.61 -16.76
N ALA A 126 -7.72 -8.83 -17.27
CA ALA A 126 -6.46 -9.29 -17.81
C ALA A 126 -6.67 -10.30 -18.95
N ARG A 127 -5.65 -10.48 -19.78
CA ARG A 127 -5.58 -11.50 -20.83
C ARG A 127 -4.23 -12.19 -20.83
N LEU A 128 -4.16 -13.41 -21.35
CA LEU A 128 -2.89 -14.09 -21.59
C LEU A 128 -2.28 -13.63 -22.91
N LEU A 129 -0.97 -13.36 -22.89
CA LEU A 129 -0.14 -13.16 -24.05
C LEU A 129 0.66 -14.43 -24.32
N THR A 130 0.62 -14.89 -25.57
CA THR A 130 1.45 -16.00 -26.03
C THR A 130 2.92 -15.56 -26.21
N PRO A 131 3.88 -16.49 -26.20
CA PRO A 131 5.28 -16.17 -26.49
C PRO A 131 5.47 -15.50 -27.85
N THR A 132 4.67 -15.89 -28.86
CA THR A 132 4.69 -15.26 -30.20
C THR A 132 4.23 -13.80 -30.15
N GLU A 133 3.16 -13.49 -29.41
CA GLU A 133 2.72 -12.10 -29.22
C GLU A 133 3.77 -11.29 -28.46
N LEU A 134 4.34 -11.86 -27.38
CA LEU A 134 5.38 -11.21 -26.59
C LEU A 134 6.61 -10.89 -27.43
N ALA A 135 7.12 -11.84 -28.22
CA ALA A 135 8.27 -11.63 -29.08
C ALA A 135 8.02 -10.55 -30.16
N ARG A 136 6.78 -10.46 -30.67
CA ARG A 136 6.41 -9.43 -31.63
C ARG A 136 6.31 -8.04 -30.98
N THR A 137 5.77 -7.97 -29.77
CA THR A 137 5.46 -6.70 -29.10
C THR A 137 6.62 -6.16 -28.26
N ILE A 138 7.46 -7.04 -27.71
CA ILE A 138 8.60 -6.72 -26.84
C ILE A 138 9.84 -7.46 -27.36
N PRO A 139 10.39 -7.08 -28.52
CA PRO A 139 11.39 -7.86 -29.24
C PRO A 139 12.72 -8.03 -28.48
N PHE A 140 13.04 -7.11 -27.56
CA PHE A 140 14.23 -7.19 -26.72
C PHE A 140 14.09 -8.18 -25.54
N MET A 141 12.87 -8.64 -25.25
CA MET A 141 12.64 -9.57 -24.13
C MET A 141 13.07 -10.97 -24.52
N ASN A 142 14.01 -11.55 -23.78
CA ASN A 142 14.33 -12.96 -23.92
C ASN A 142 13.22 -13.82 -23.30
N LEU A 143 12.72 -14.79 -24.08
CA LEU A 143 11.66 -15.72 -23.69
C LEU A 143 12.15 -17.18 -23.65
N LYS A 144 13.34 -17.46 -24.19
CA LYS A 144 13.92 -18.80 -24.29
C LYS A 144 15.26 -18.85 -23.58
N PHE A 145 15.36 -19.77 -22.64
CA PHE A 145 16.49 -20.00 -21.76
C PHE A 145 17.03 -21.43 -21.88
N SER A 146 16.26 -22.35 -22.48
CA SER A 146 16.71 -23.72 -22.75
C SER A 146 18.04 -23.74 -23.53
N GLY A 147 19.07 -24.37 -22.94
CA GLY A 147 20.41 -24.49 -23.52
C GLY A 147 21.36 -23.34 -23.17
N ASP A 148 20.96 -22.39 -22.33
CA ASP A 148 21.83 -21.34 -21.78
C ASP A 148 22.37 -21.76 -20.40
N GLU A 149 23.70 -21.88 -20.28
CA GLU A 149 24.36 -22.35 -19.07
C GLU A 149 24.11 -21.42 -17.86
N GLU A 150 24.06 -20.11 -18.07
CA GLU A 150 23.81 -19.15 -16.99
C GLU A 150 22.37 -19.25 -16.50
N ALA A 151 21.42 -19.40 -17.43
CA ALA A 151 20.02 -19.57 -17.10
C ALA A 151 19.76 -20.86 -16.30
N GLU A 152 20.45 -21.95 -16.63
CA GLU A 152 20.40 -23.20 -15.86
C GLU A 152 20.94 -23.00 -14.43
N ILE A 153 22.05 -22.27 -14.26
CA ILE A 153 22.64 -21.97 -12.94
C ILE A 153 21.65 -21.20 -12.05
N VAL A 154 20.95 -20.19 -12.61
CA VAL A 154 19.98 -19.40 -11.84
C VAL A 154 18.58 -20.05 -11.79
N GLY A 155 18.39 -21.17 -12.49
CA GLY A 155 17.13 -21.91 -12.57
C GLY A 155 16.01 -21.13 -13.26
N LEU A 156 16.34 -20.36 -14.30
CA LEU A 156 15.37 -19.75 -15.20
C LEU A 156 14.89 -20.78 -16.23
N LYS A 157 13.62 -20.66 -16.61
CA LYS A 157 12.96 -21.55 -17.58
C LYS A 157 12.26 -20.73 -18.65
N ASP A 158 12.01 -21.35 -19.79
CA ASP A 158 11.30 -20.73 -20.91
C ASP A 158 9.97 -20.12 -20.47
N VAL A 159 9.69 -18.91 -20.98
CA VAL A 159 8.44 -18.20 -20.73
C VAL A 159 7.34 -18.86 -21.56
N ALA A 160 6.34 -19.43 -20.88
CA ALA A 160 5.21 -20.10 -21.52
C ALA A 160 4.09 -19.13 -21.88
N ALA A 161 3.87 -18.10 -21.07
CA ALA A 161 2.89 -17.04 -21.31
C ALA A 161 3.17 -15.81 -20.44
N ALA A 162 2.41 -14.74 -20.63
CA ALA A 162 2.33 -13.65 -19.66
C ALA A 162 0.89 -13.23 -19.39
N LEU A 163 0.55 -13.00 -18.12
CA LEU A 163 -0.73 -12.41 -17.74
C LEU A 163 -0.63 -10.89 -17.81
N TYR A 164 -1.35 -10.30 -18.76
CA TYR A 164 -1.34 -8.87 -19.04
C TYR A 164 -2.62 -8.19 -18.53
N SER A 165 -2.50 -7.21 -17.63
CA SER A 165 -3.60 -6.40 -17.09
C SER A 165 -3.43 -4.93 -17.49
N PRO A 166 -4.19 -4.43 -18.50
CA PRO A 166 -4.02 -3.06 -19.02
C PRO A 166 -4.55 -1.98 -18.07
N PHE A 167 -5.48 -2.33 -17.17
CA PHE A 167 -6.10 -1.35 -16.26
C PHE A 167 -5.27 -1.08 -15.00
N SER A 168 -4.15 -1.78 -14.83
CA SER A 168 -3.22 -1.60 -13.71
C SER A 168 -2.18 -0.51 -14.02
N GLY A 169 -1.46 -0.03 -13.01
CA GLY A 169 -0.51 1.04 -13.20
C GLY A 169 0.12 1.53 -11.91
N TYR A 170 0.50 2.79 -11.87
CA TYR A 170 0.98 3.43 -10.65
C TYR A 170 0.39 4.83 -10.47
N ILE A 171 0.43 5.30 -9.23
CA ILE A 171 0.07 6.65 -8.83
C ILE A 171 1.26 7.36 -8.20
N ASP A 172 1.16 8.67 -8.10
CA ASP A 172 1.95 9.48 -7.20
C ASP A 172 1.35 9.39 -5.79
N VAL A 173 2.06 8.71 -4.89
CA VAL A 173 1.56 8.43 -3.55
C VAL A 173 1.47 9.70 -2.71
N GLU A 174 2.37 10.66 -2.93
CA GLU A 174 2.32 11.94 -2.21
C GLU A 174 1.06 12.72 -2.59
N LYS A 175 0.69 12.72 -3.87
CA LYS A 175 -0.56 13.35 -4.33
C LYS A 175 -1.81 12.69 -3.73
N LEU A 176 -1.85 11.37 -3.64
CA LEU A 176 -2.95 10.67 -2.98
C LEU A 176 -3.03 11.00 -1.48
N ILE A 177 -1.88 11.10 -0.81
CA ILE A 177 -1.84 11.46 0.61
C ILE A 177 -2.28 12.90 0.83
N ASN A 178 -1.84 13.83 -0.03
CA ASN A 178 -2.28 15.21 0.00
C ASN A 178 -3.79 15.33 -0.22
N TYR A 179 -4.36 14.56 -1.16
CA TYR A 179 -5.81 14.51 -1.35
C TYR A 179 -6.55 14.17 -0.05
N TYR A 180 -6.21 13.05 0.59
CA TYR A 180 -6.89 12.65 1.81
C TYR A 180 -6.67 13.64 2.94
N TYR A 181 -5.46 14.17 3.08
CA TYR A 181 -5.13 15.13 4.11
C TYR A 181 -5.92 16.44 3.95
N GLU A 182 -5.98 17.01 2.74
CA GLU A 182 -6.72 18.24 2.44
C GLU A 182 -8.23 18.04 2.66
N GLU A 183 -8.80 16.93 2.20
CA GLU A 183 -10.22 16.61 2.41
C GLU A 183 -10.56 16.48 3.91
N LEU A 184 -9.67 15.89 4.69
CA LEU A 184 -9.84 15.75 6.14
C LEU A 184 -9.74 17.09 6.87
N VAL A 185 -8.76 17.92 6.50
CA VAL A 185 -8.64 19.28 7.04
C VAL A 185 -9.89 20.10 6.73
N ASN A 186 -10.41 20.02 5.49
CA ASN A 186 -11.63 20.70 5.07
C ASN A 186 -12.87 20.17 5.82
N ALA A 187 -12.88 18.89 6.19
CA ALA A 187 -13.91 18.28 7.03
C ALA A 187 -13.77 18.60 8.54
N GLY A 188 -12.78 19.40 8.94
CA GLY A 188 -12.56 19.81 10.33
C GLY A 188 -11.88 18.75 11.20
N VAL A 189 -11.25 17.74 10.60
CA VAL A 189 -10.46 16.74 11.32
C VAL A 189 -9.20 17.39 11.87
N GLU A 190 -8.90 17.11 13.14
CA GLU A 190 -7.72 17.61 13.82
C GLU A 190 -6.53 16.68 13.56
N PHE A 191 -5.34 17.26 13.40
CA PHE A 191 -4.10 16.52 13.20
C PHE A 191 -3.07 16.89 14.26
N LEU A 192 -2.38 15.88 14.76
CA LEU A 192 -1.28 16.04 15.70
C LEU A 192 -0.06 15.23 15.25
N PHE A 193 0.86 15.92 14.58
CA PHE A 193 2.14 15.38 14.12
C PHE A 193 3.22 15.47 15.20
N ASN A 194 4.39 14.88 14.95
CA ASN A 194 5.51 14.82 15.89
C ASN A 194 5.14 14.25 17.27
N THR A 195 4.10 13.42 17.34
CA THR A 195 3.54 12.93 18.60
C THR A 195 3.41 11.42 18.54
N LYS A 196 4.38 10.73 19.16
CA LYS A 196 4.33 9.27 19.31
C LYS A 196 3.30 8.91 20.38
N VAL A 197 2.35 8.05 20.01
CA VAL A 197 1.54 7.31 20.98
C VAL A 197 2.44 6.28 21.67
N GLU A 198 2.54 6.37 23.00
CA GLU A 198 3.38 5.48 23.79
C GLU A 198 2.60 4.25 24.29
N LYS A 199 1.32 4.42 24.64
CA LYS A 199 0.49 3.33 25.19
C LYS A 199 -1.00 3.50 24.88
N LEU A 200 -1.71 2.38 24.88
CA LEU A 200 -3.17 2.34 24.93
C LEU A 200 -3.63 2.38 26.39
N VAL A 201 -4.67 3.18 26.68
CA VAL A 201 -5.16 3.36 28.04
C VAL A 201 -6.42 2.54 28.27
N LEU A 202 -6.36 1.66 29.26
CA LEU A 202 -7.45 0.77 29.66
C LEU A 202 -8.15 1.30 30.90
N SER A 203 -9.47 1.13 30.93
CA SER A 203 -10.33 1.44 32.07
C SER A 203 -11.31 0.29 32.30
N PRO A 204 -11.76 0.03 33.53
CA PRO A 204 -12.85 -0.90 33.76
C PRO A 204 -14.13 -0.38 33.11
N VAL A 205 -14.99 -1.28 32.63
CA VAL A 205 -16.33 -0.90 32.17
C VAL A 205 -17.18 -0.39 33.35
N SER A 206 -16.98 -0.97 34.53
CA SER A 206 -17.60 -0.53 35.80
C SER A 206 -16.53 -0.45 36.88
N SER A 207 -16.28 0.77 37.39
CA SER A 207 -15.27 1.01 38.42
C SER A 207 -15.78 0.68 39.82
N ILE A 208 -14.89 0.13 40.64
CA ILE A 208 -15.10 -0.14 42.07
C ILE A 208 -14.21 0.74 42.97
N GLY A 209 -13.52 1.73 42.39
CA GLY A 209 -12.64 2.66 43.12
C GLY A 209 -11.33 2.04 43.61
N HIS A 210 -10.91 0.91 43.04
CA HIS A 210 -9.67 0.25 43.44
C HIS A 210 -8.47 0.87 42.70
N PRO A 211 -7.33 1.15 43.35
CA PRO A 211 -6.22 1.89 42.74
C PRO A 211 -5.48 1.14 41.61
N ARG A 212 -5.75 -0.15 41.42
CA ARG A 212 -5.17 -0.99 40.36
C ARG A 212 -6.16 -1.38 39.26
N GLU A 213 -7.28 -0.68 39.15
CA GLU A 213 -8.22 -0.93 38.06
C GLU A 213 -7.61 -0.60 36.68
N PRO A 214 -7.98 -1.34 35.61
CA PRO A 214 -8.86 -2.51 35.62
C PRO A 214 -8.17 -3.79 36.09
N LEU A 215 -8.82 -4.51 37.02
CA LEU A 215 -8.38 -5.81 37.53
C LEU A 215 -8.60 -6.93 36.50
N ALA A 216 -7.92 -8.07 36.70
CA ALA A 216 -7.97 -9.21 35.77
C ALA A 216 -9.40 -9.67 35.43
N TRP A 217 -10.28 -9.76 36.44
CA TRP A 217 -11.67 -10.20 36.29
C TRP A 217 -12.62 -9.14 35.75
N GLN A 218 -12.22 -7.86 35.71
CA GLN A 218 -13.08 -6.79 35.21
C GLN A 218 -13.14 -6.80 33.69
N ALA A 219 -14.33 -6.57 33.15
CA ALA A 219 -14.49 -6.15 31.77
C ALA A 219 -13.73 -4.84 31.54
N LYS A 220 -12.99 -4.76 30.44
CA LYS A 220 -12.08 -3.64 30.12
C LYS A 220 -12.55 -2.95 28.85
N LYS A 221 -12.31 -1.65 28.79
CA LYS A 221 -12.48 -0.83 27.59
C LYS A 221 -11.25 0.04 27.38
N PHE A 222 -10.96 0.34 26.12
CA PHE A 222 -10.01 1.40 25.79
C PHE A 222 -10.70 2.75 25.93
N VAL A 223 -10.03 3.71 26.53
CA VAL A 223 -10.58 5.06 26.77
C VAL A 223 -9.74 6.16 26.12
N GLY A 224 -8.60 5.81 25.55
CA GLY A 224 -7.70 6.78 24.93
C GLY A 224 -6.30 6.24 24.72
N VAL A 225 -5.39 7.16 24.43
CA VAL A 225 -3.98 6.90 24.23
C VAL A 225 -3.13 7.82 25.09
N GLU A 226 -1.99 7.32 25.56
CA GLU A 226 -0.99 8.11 26.29
C GLU A 226 0.11 8.56 25.31
N THR A 227 0.45 9.84 25.39
CA THR A 227 1.58 10.46 24.67
C THR A 227 2.49 11.14 25.67
N ARG A 228 3.67 11.61 25.24
CA ARG A 228 4.56 12.44 26.08
C ARG A 228 3.89 13.70 26.61
N SER A 229 2.85 14.17 25.93
CA SER A 229 2.15 15.40 26.27
C SER A 229 0.90 15.14 27.11
N GLY A 230 0.61 13.88 27.44
CA GLY A 230 -0.51 13.47 28.30
C GLY A 230 -1.50 12.52 27.62
N LEU A 231 -2.61 12.30 28.32
CA LEU A 231 -3.73 11.45 27.90
C LEU A 231 -4.60 12.16 26.86
N MET A 232 -4.95 11.46 25.79
CA MET A 232 -5.96 11.85 24.82
C MET A 232 -7.10 10.84 24.86
N GLU A 233 -8.28 11.27 25.31
CA GLU A 233 -9.45 10.41 25.48
C GLU A 233 -10.22 10.26 24.16
N ALA A 234 -10.76 9.07 23.91
CA ALA A 234 -11.60 8.82 22.74
C ALA A 234 -12.58 7.66 22.94
N ASP A 235 -13.76 7.77 22.31
CA ASP A 235 -14.78 6.72 22.31
C ASP A 235 -14.36 5.51 21.46
N LYS A 236 -13.66 5.78 20.35
CA LYS A 236 -13.09 4.76 19.46
C LYS A 236 -11.65 5.08 19.14
N ILE A 237 -10.83 4.04 19.10
CA ILE A 237 -9.42 4.13 18.68
C ILE A 237 -9.23 3.25 17.44
N LEU A 238 -8.78 3.86 16.35
CA LEU A 238 -8.36 3.15 15.15
C LEU A 238 -6.84 3.08 15.12
N LEU A 239 -6.29 1.87 15.17
CA LEU A 239 -4.85 1.64 15.05
C LEU A 239 -4.49 1.42 13.57
N ALA A 240 -3.78 2.39 13.01
CA ALA A 240 -3.30 2.40 11.63
C ALA A 240 -1.77 2.62 11.56
N SER A 241 -1.04 2.18 12.59
CA SER A 241 0.41 2.37 12.77
C SER A 241 1.29 1.38 11.98
N GLY A 242 0.71 0.70 10.98
CA GLY A 242 1.44 -0.13 10.01
C GLY A 242 2.38 -1.15 10.66
N ALA A 243 3.68 -1.08 10.31
CA ALA A 243 4.71 -2.01 10.77
C ALA A 243 4.99 -1.93 12.29
N TRP A 244 4.57 -0.84 12.94
CA TRP A 244 4.80 -0.57 14.37
C TRP A 244 3.60 -0.95 15.24
N ILE A 245 2.57 -1.60 14.70
CA ILE A 245 1.32 -1.87 15.42
C ILE A 245 1.50 -2.73 16.68
N ASN A 246 2.44 -3.68 16.67
CA ASN A 246 2.71 -4.54 17.83
C ASN A 246 3.36 -3.77 18.99
N GLU A 247 4.03 -2.63 18.74
CA GLU A 247 4.54 -1.77 19.84
C GLU A 247 3.41 -1.26 20.73
N LEU A 248 2.19 -1.15 20.20
CA LEU A 248 1.00 -0.71 20.95
C LEU A 248 0.15 -1.88 21.46
N LEU A 249 0.09 -2.98 20.70
CA LEU A 249 -0.80 -4.11 20.99
C LEU A 249 -0.18 -5.16 21.93
N ASP A 250 1.12 -5.46 21.80
CA ASP A 250 1.79 -6.46 22.65
C ASP A 250 1.67 -6.10 24.16
N PRO A 251 1.88 -4.83 24.59
CA PRO A 251 1.77 -4.46 26.01
C PRO A 251 0.37 -4.64 26.60
N VAL A 252 -0.68 -4.69 25.77
CA VAL A 252 -2.07 -4.92 26.20
C VAL A 252 -2.56 -6.35 25.93
N GLY A 253 -1.67 -7.24 25.49
CA GLY A 253 -1.97 -8.66 25.29
C GLY A 253 -2.77 -8.97 24.04
N ILE A 254 -2.63 -8.16 22.97
CA ILE A 254 -3.27 -8.38 21.67
C ILE A 254 -2.17 -8.61 20.61
N ASP A 255 -2.32 -9.64 19.76
CA ASP A 255 -1.40 -9.90 18.64
C ASP A 255 -2.05 -9.47 17.31
N ALA A 256 -1.36 -8.63 16.53
CA ALA A 256 -1.89 -8.15 15.25
C ALA A 256 -1.84 -9.19 14.13
N HIS A 257 -1.14 -10.31 14.33
CA HIS A 257 -0.83 -11.33 13.32
C HIS A 257 -0.10 -10.75 12.10
N VAL A 258 0.71 -9.70 12.32
CA VAL A 258 1.49 -9.00 11.30
C VAL A 258 2.97 -9.00 11.70
N LYS A 259 3.85 -9.25 10.73
CA LYS A 259 5.30 -9.16 10.89
C LYS A 259 5.91 -8.27 9.81
N PRO A 260 6.67 -7.22 10.17
CA PRO A 260 7.30 -6.37 9.18
C PRO A 260 8.47 -7.11 8.51
N LYS A 261 8.63 -6.90 7.20
CA LYS A 261 9.77 -7.41 6.43
C LYS A 261 10.25 -6.33 5.48
N LYS A 262 11.53 -5.96 5.58
CA LYS A 262 12.15 -4.97 4.70
C LYS A 262 12.14 -5.40 3.23
N ARG A 263 11.73 -4.49 2.34
CA ARG A 263 11.86 -4.59 0.87
C ARG A 263 12.72 -3.44 0.35
N GLN A 264 13.30 -3.62 -0.83
CA GLN A 264 14.20 -2.66 -1.45
C GLN A 264 13.77 -2.38 -2.88
N ILE A 265 13.89 -1.11 -3.27
CA ILE A 265 13.65 -0.61 -4.61
C ILE A 265 14.92 0.13 -5.01
N PHE A 266 15.40 -0.13 -6.22
CA PHE A 266 16.51 0.58 -6.83
C PHE A 266 15.97 1.35 -8.02
N SER A 267 16.34 2.63 -8.13
CA SER A 267 15.96 3.48 -9.26
C SER A 267 17.18 3.71 -10.14
N MET A 268 16.98 3.60 -11.45
CA MET A 268 18.00 3.87 -12.46
C MET A 268 17.42 4.76 -13.54
N HIS A 269 18.13 5.84 -13.88
CA HIS A 269 17.78 6.66 -15.03
C HIS A 269 18.04 5.90 -16.32
N VAL A 270 17.18 6.12 -17.31
CA VAL A 270 17.29 5.46 -18.62
C VAL A 270 18.41 6.09 -19.42
N THR A 271 19.43 5.29 -19.72
CA THR A 271 20.47 5.57 -20.71
C THR A 271 20.12 4.93 -22.06
N ASP A 272 20.99 5.06 -23.05
CA ASP A 272 20.77 4.57 -24.42
C ASP A 272 20.47 3.07 -24.47
N ASP A 273 21.14 2.28 -23.63
CA ASP A 273 20.97 0.83 -23.54
C ASP A 273 19.62 0.40 -22.95
N LEU A 274 18.88 1.32 -22.32
CA LEU A 274 17.59 1.04 -21.67
C LEU A 274 16.40 1.72 -22.39
N ARG A 275 16.65 2.35 -23.55
CA ARG A 275 15.60 3.06 -24.32
C ARG A 275 14.46 2.13 -24.74
N ASP A 276 14.74 0.86 -24.98
CA ASP A 276 13.73 -0.10 -25.43
C ASP A 276 12.62 -0.34 -24.42
N PHE A 277 12.86 -0.13 -23.12
CA PHE A 277 11.82 -0.14 -22.08
C PHE A 277 10.77 0.98 -22.26
N PHE A 278 11.07 2.00 -23.08
CA PHE A 278 10.22 3.13 -23.41
C PHE A 278 9.90 3.23 -24.92
N ASN A 279 10.09 2.12 -25.65
CA ASN A 279 9.75 1.99 -27.07
C ASN A 279 8.83 0.77 -27.33
N VAL A 280 8.02 0.38 -26.35
CA VAL A 280 7.09 -0.77 -26.45
C VAL A 280 5.70 -0.28 -26.84
N GLU A 281 5.37 -0.40 -28.11
CA GLU A 281 4.08 0.02 -28.64
C GLU A 281 2.98 -1.04 -28.50
N GLY A 282 1.72 -0.60 -28.53
CA GLY A 282 0.55 -1.50 -28.61
C GLY A 282 0.10 -2.15 -27.28
N LEU A 283 0.83 -1.95 -26.18
CA LEU A 283 0.39 -2.38 -24.84
C LEU A 283 -0.34 -1.28 -24.09
N ASN A 284 0.22 -0.06 -24.06
CA ASN A 284 -0.32 1.07 -23.31
C ASN A 284 -0.11 2.39 -24.08
N PRO A 285 -0.78 3.50 -23.70
CA PRO A 285 -0.68 4.77 -24.43
C PRO A 285 0.63 5.53 -24.22
N TYR A 286 1.57 4.99 -23.43
CA TYR A 286 2.84 5.63 -23.10
C TYR A 286 4.03 5.03 -23.84
N SER A 287 3.77 4.06 -24.73
CA SER A 287 4.78 3.30 -25.48
C SER A 287 5.89 2.72 -24.58
N THR A 288 5.53 2.24 -23.38
CA THR A 288 6.50 1.73 -22.41
C THR A 288 6.20 0.28 -22.02
N LEU A 289 7.19 -0.43 -21.51
CA LEU A 289 6.98 -1.75 -20.92
C LEU A 289 5.98 -1.61 -19.74
N PRO A 290 4.96 -2.49 -19.63
CA PRO A 290 4.15 -2.55 -18.43
C PRO A 290 4.99 -2.85 -17.18
N MET A 291 4.46 -2.60 -15.97
CA MET A 291 5.16 -3.07 -14.77
C MET A 291 5.25 -4.60 -14.82
N THR A 292 6.47 -5.10 -14.99
CA THR A 292 6.74 -6.49 -15.36
C THR A 292 7.27 -7.28 -14.18
N PHE A 293 6.64 -8.40 -13.88
CA PHE A 293 7.05 -9.36 -12.86
C PHE A 293 7.71 -10.54 -13.58
N ILE A 294 8.97 -10.77 -13.24
CA ILE A 294 9.83 -11.79 -13.85
C ILE A 294 9.76 -13.04 -12.97
N PRO A 295 9.82 -14.27 -13.54
CA PRO A 295 9.82 -15.48 -12.74
C PRO A 295 10.94 -15.43 -11.69
N ARG A 296 10.71 -16.10 -10.55
CA ARG A 296 11.58 -16.09 -9.37
C ARG A 296 11.62 -14.77 -8.57
N GLY A 297 10.81 -13.77 -8.93
CA GLY A 297 10.45 -12.67 -8.03
C GLY A 297 10.97 -11.25 -8.32
N PRO A 298 11.96 -11.00 -9.21
CA PRO A 298 12.29 -9.65 -9.63
C PRO A 298 11.10 -8.96 -10.32
N PHE A 299 11.03 -7.64 -10.19
CA PHE A 299 10.12 -6.82 -10.97
C PHE A 299 10.81 -5.57 -11.53
N VAL A 300 10.23 -5.06 -12.61
CA VAL A 300 10.64 -3.84 -13.30
C VAL A 300 9.42 -2.93 -13.41
N ALA A 301 9.55 -1.68 -12.99
CA ALA A 301 8.50 -0.68 -13.04
C ALA A 301 9.01 0.58 -13.76
N PRO A 302 8.69 0.74 -15.05
CA PRO A 302 9.01 1.96 -15.78
C PRO A 302 8.27 3.17 -15.21
N ARG A 303 8.97 4.30 -15.12
CA ARG A 303 8.45 5.59 -14.68
C ARG A 303 8.48 6.56 -15.85
N VAL A 304 7.30 6.79 -16.44
CA VAL A 304 7.13 7.60 -17.66
C VAL A 304 7.60 9.04 -17.44
N ARG A 305 7.23 9.68 -16.32
CA ARG A 305 7.54 11.08 -16.04
C ARG A 305 9.04 11.31 -15.83
N ASP A 306 9.69 10.45 -15.05
CA ASP A 306 11.09 10.63 -14.66
C ASP A 306 12.08 9.98 -15.62
N ARG A 307 11.57 9.30 -16.66
CA ARG A 307 12.34 8.40 -17.55
C ARG A 307 13.33 7.55 -16.75
N SER A 308 12.80 6.85 -15.76
CA SER A 308 13.56 5.94 -14.90
C SER A 308 12.91 4.57 -14.85
N ILE A 309 13.68 3.58 -14.45
CA ILE A 309 13.21 2.24 -14.20
C ILE A 309 13.43 1.94 -12.72
N TRP A 310 12.37 1.51 -12.05
CA TRP A 310 12.47 1.04 -10.67
C TRP A 310 12.50 -0.49 -10.70
N ILE A 311 13.50 -1.07 -10.05
CA ILE A 311 13.65 -2.51 -9.93
C ILE A 311 13.61 -2.93 -8.46
N GLY A 312 13.09 -4.12 -8.20
CA GLY A 312 13.09 -4.68 -6.86
C GLY A 312 12.88 -6.18 -6.89
N MET A 313 13.11 -6.81 -5.75
CA MET A 313 12.88 -8.23 -5.55
C MET A 313 12.32 -8.45 -4.15
N SER A 314 11.34 -9.34 -4.06
CA SER A 314 10.78 -9.78 -2.78
C SER A 314 11.37 -11.13 -2.37
N ASP A 315 12.51 -11.10 -1.67
CA ASP A 315 13.17 -12.27 -1.09
C ASP A 315 12.49 -12.80 0.20
N ASP A 316 12.40 -14.12 0.37
CA ASP A 316 11.68 -14.69 1.52
C ASP A 316 12.59 -15.30 2.58
N ILE A 317 13.11 -16.50 2.33
CA ILE A 317 13.99 -17.19 3.26
C ILE A 317 15.33 -16.44 3.34
N GLY A 318 15.84 -16.24 4.55
CA GLY A 318 17.06 -15.45 4.80
C GLY A 318 16.81 -13.94 5.01
N ARG A 319 15.59 -13.43 4.75
CA ARG A 319 15.21 -12.05 5.06
C ARG A 319 14.48 -11.97 6.42
N PRO A 320 15.10 -11.38 7.48
CA PRO A 320 14.50 -11.33 8.80
C PRO A 320 13.24 -10.47 8.85
N TRP A 321 12.35 -10.81 9.79
CA TRP A 321 11.18 -10.01 10.15
C TRP A 321 11.60 -8.80 10.98
N LYS A 322 12.10 -7.76 10.31
CA LYS A 322 12.47 -6.47 10.92
C LYS A 322 12.31 -5.33 9.93
N ILE A 323 12.10 -4.13 10.48
CA ILE A 323 12.09 -2.85 9.76
C ILE A 323 13.54 -2.46 9.42
#